data_AF-A0A2M6ZBN8-F1
#
_entry.id   AF-A0A2M6ZBN8-F1
#
_cell.length_a   1.000
_cell.length_b   1.000
_cell.length_c   1.000
_cell.angle_alpha   90.00
_cell.angle_beta   90.00
_cell.angle_gamma   90.00
#
_symmetry.space_group_name_H-M   'P 1'
#
loop_
_entity.id
_entity.type
_entity.pdbx_description
1 polymer ?
#
loop_
_entity_poly.entity_id
_entity_poly.type
_entity_poly.pdbx_seq_one_letter_code
_entity_poly.pdbx_strand_id
1 'polypeptide(L)'
;MGQTSTYLARKIKRPSDIRQAVGILFLIILAVIGRPSWPRWFMTGTLLSIAGIAMRFWAGGYVKKDKELATTGPYAYVRNPLYVGN
;
A
#
# COMPACT_ATOMS: atom_id res chain seq x y z
N MET A 1 -5.75 30.78 -0.93
CA MET A 1 -4.98 29.87 -1.80
C MET A 1 -3.55 29.55 -1.32
N GLY A 2 -2.99 30.22 -0.29
CA GLY A 2 -1.60 29.98 0.15
C GLY A 2 -1.34 28.82 1.14
N GLN A 3 -2.37 28.26 1.81
CA GLN A 3 -2.15 27.21 2.82
C GLN A 3 -1.99 25.79 2.24
N THR A 4 -2.66 25.49 1.12
CA THR A 4 -2.63 24.16 0.48
C THR A 4 -1.25 23.82 -0.09
N SER A 5 -0.59 24.79 -0.72
CA SER A 5 0.75 24.61 -1.30
C SER A 5 1.80 24.27 -0.24
N THR A 6 1.76 24.98 0.90
CA THR A 6 2.69 24.78 2.02
C THR A 6 2.46 23.44 2.74
N TYR A 7 1.20 22.98 2.83
CA TYR A 7 0.86 21.67 3.38
C TYR A 7 1.40 20.52 2.51
N LEU A 8 1.20 20.59 1.20
CA LEU A 8 1.71 19.59 0.26
C LEU A 8 3.25 19.55 0.26
N ALA A 9 3.90 20.72 0.28
CA ALA A 9 5.35 20.82 0.38
C ALA A 9 5.89 20.21 1.69
N ARG A 10 5.21 20.42 2.83
CA ARG A 10 5.58 19.79 4.11
C ARG A 10 5.33 18.29 4.16
N LYS A 11 4.25 17.82 3.52
CA LYS A 11 3.91 16.39 3.43
C LYS A 11 4.96 15.63 2.61
N ILE A 12 5.28 16.14 1.41
CA ILE A 12 6.31 15.57 0.52
C ILE A 12 7.70 15.51 1.17
N LYS A 13 8.03 16.44 2.09
CA LYS A 13 9.31 16.42 2.83
C LYS A 13 9.46 15.31 3.87
N ARG A 14 8.42 14.50 4.15
CA ARG A 14 8.57 13.36 5.06
C ARG A 14 9.34 12.23 4.39
N PRO A 15 10.41 11.69 5.01
CA PRO A 15 11.18 10.58 4.44
C PRO A 15 10.35 9.35 4.04
N SER A 16 9.24 9.09 4.76
CA SER A 16 8.28 8.02 4.45
C SER A 16 7.63 8.18 3.08
N ASP A 17 7.27 9.41 2.73
CA ASP A 17 6.47 9.71 1.55
C ASP A 17 7.36 9.66 0.30
N ILE A 18 8.61 10.11 0.43
CA ILE A 18 9.65 9.97 -0.61
C ILE A 18 9.94 8.49 -0.88
N ARG A 19 10.18 7.69 0.18
CA ARG A 19 10.45 6.25 0.01
C ARG A 19 9.30 5.53 -0.69
N GLN A 20 8.05 5.87 -0.34
CA GLN A 20 6.88 5.31 -0.99
C GLN A 20 6.79 5.73 -2.46
N ALA A 21 6.99 7.02 -2.75
CA ALA A 21 6.97 7.53 -4.12
C ALA A 21 8.05 6.88 -4.99
N VAL A 22 9.28 6.78 -4.48
CA VAL A 22 10.40 6.10 -5.15
C VAL A 22 10.07 4.63 -5.40
N GLY A 23 9.51 3.92 -4.41
CA GLY A 23 9.12 2.52 -4.56
C GLY A 23 8.04 2.30 -5.63
N ILE A 24 7.01 3.16 -5.65
CA ILE A 24 5.94 3.10 -6.66
C ILE A 24 6.50 3.40 -8.06
N LEU A 25 7.32 4.45 -8.20
CA LEU A 25 7.95 4.79 -9.47
C LEU A 25 8.82 3.64 -9.97
N PHE A 26 9.62 3.04 -9.10
CA PHE A 26 10.47 1.91 -9.42
C PHE A 26 9.64 0.70 -9.89
N LEU A 27 8.55 0.37 -9.19
CA LEU A 27 7.64 -0.70 -9.59
C LEU A 27 7.03 -0.45 -10.99
N ILE A 28 6.59 0.78 -11.28
CA ILE A 28 6.03 1.13 -12.60
C ILE A 28 7.09 0.95 -13.69
N ILE A 29 8.31 1.45 -13.48
CA ILE A 29 9.40 1.30 -14.46
C ILE A 29 9.64 -0.18 -14.75
N LEU A 30 9.81 -1.01 -13.70
CA LEU A 30 10.01 -2.44 -13.85
C LEU A 30 8.85 -3.15 -14.55
N ALA A 31 7.61 -2.74 -14.29
CA ALA A 31 6.42 -3.31 -14.93
C ALA A 31 6.36 -2.98 -16.44
N VAL A 32 6.82 -1.78 -16.85
CA VAL A 32 6.80 -1.35 -18.26
C VAL A 32 7.95 -1.96 -19.06
N ILE A 33 9.17 -1.97 -18.52
CA ILE A 33 10.34 -2.48 -19.24
C ILE A 33 10.54 -3.99 -19.06
N GLY A 34 9.87 -4.57 -18.06
CA GLY A 34 10.00 -5.97 -17.69
C GLY A 34 9.56 -6.90 -18.80
N ARG A 35 10.40 -7.90 -19.09
CA ARG A 35 10.08 -8.98 -20.03
C ARG A 35 10.10 -10.31 -19.27
N PRO A 36 8.96 -10.74 -18.69
CA PRO A 36 8.94 -11.93 -17.85
C PRO A 36 9.22 -13.17 -18.70
N SER A 37 10.32 -13.85 -18.40
CA SER A 37 10.69 -15.13 -19.04
C SER A 37 9.72 -16.26 -18.70
N TRP A 38 8.93 -16.11 -17.63
CA TRP A 38 7.91 -17.06 -17.21
C TRP A 38 6.57 -16.35 -16.96
N PRO A 39 5.76 -16.11 -18.01
CA PRO A 39 4.53 -15.30 -17.89
C PRO A 39 3.51 -15.84 -16.89
N ARG A 40 3.39 -17.17 -16.77
CA ARG A 40 2.48 -17.82 -15.82
C ARG A 40 2.84 -17.48 -14.37
N TRP A 41 4.11 -17.61 -14.00
CA TRP A 41 4.58 -17.28 -12.65
C TRP A 41 4.45 -15.80 -12.35
N PHE A 42 4.74 -14.94 -13.34
CA PHE A 42 4.51 -13.50 -13.23
C PHE A 42 3.05 -13.20 -12.91
N MET A 43 2.10 -13.75 -13.69
CA MET A 43 0.67 -13.55 -13.48
C MET A 43 0.21 -14.01 -12.08
N THR A 44 0.66 -15.18 -11.64
CA THR A 44 0.35 -15.69 -10.29
C THR A 44 0.87 -14.74 -9.21
N GLY A 45 2.11 -14.28 -9.33
CA GLY A 45 2.70 -13.31 -8.40
C GLY A 45 1.97 -11.97 -8.40
N THR A 46 1.53 -11.49 -9.57
CA THR A 46 0.71 -10.27 -9.70
C THR A 46 -0.64 -10.44 -8.99
N LEU A 47 -1.35 -11.55 -9.22
CA LEU A 47 -2.63 -11.82 -8.56
C LEU A 47 -2.47 -11.90 -7.04
N LEU A 48 -1.44 -12.58 -6.56
CA LEU A 48 -1.12 -12.66 -5.13
C LEU A 48 -0.82 -11.27 -4.53
N SER A 49 -0.07 -10.43 -5.26
CA SER A 49 0.23 -9.07 -4.83
C SER A 49 -1.03 -8.20 -4.76
N ILE A 50 -1.93 -8.33 -5.74
CA ILE A 50 -3.23 -7.63 -5.74
C ILE A 50 -4.07 -8.09 -4.54
N ALA A 51 -4.10 -9.39 -4.23
CA ALA A 51 -4.80 -9.91 -3.06
C ALA A 51 -4.24 -9.31 -1.75
N GLY A 52 -2.92 -9.21 -1.61
CA GLY A 52 -2.27 -8.55 -0.48
C GLY A 52 -2.65 -7.07 -0.36
N ILE A 53 -2.66 -6.34 -1.48
CA ILE A 53 -3.10 -4.93 -1.54
C ILE A 53 -4.58 -4.81 -1.15
N ALA A 54 -5.46 -5.70 -1.64
CA ALA A 54 -6.88 -5.70 -1.29
C ALA A 54 -7.10 -5.94 0.21
N MET A 55 -6.37 -6.89 0.82
CA MET A 55 -6.39 -7.12 2.26
C MET A 55 -5.98 -5.88 3.05
N ARG A 56 -4.97 -5.14 2.57
CA ARG A 56 -4.57 -3.86 3.19
C ARG A 56 -5.64 -2.80 3.10
N PHE A 57 -6.25 -2.61 1.94
CA PHE A 57 -7.31 -1.62 1.76
C PHE A 57 -8.51 -1.95 2.65
N TRP A 58 -8.90 -3.22 2.72
CA TRP A 58 -9.96 -3.69 3.61
C TRP A 58 -9.61 -3.40 5.07
N ALA A 59 -8.41 -3.75 5.54
CA ALA A 59 -7.98 -3.43 6.91
C ALA A 59 -7.91 -1.93 7.18
N GLY A 60 -7.36 -1.16 6.25
CA GLY A 60 -7.27 0.29 6.35
C GLY A 60 -8.63 0.98 6.52
N GLY A 61 -9.70 0.39 5.97
CA GLY A 61 -11.07 0.90 6.13
C GLY A 61 -11.67 0.69 7.52
N TYR A 62 -11.20 -0.30 8.28
CA TYR A 62 -11.75 -0.63 9.60
C TYR A 62 -10.96 -0.02 10.76
N VAL A 63 -9.72 0.43 10.52
CA VAL A 63 -8.87 0.97 11.60
C VAL A 63 -9.14 2.44 11.87
N LYS A 64 -9.61 2.76 13.08
CA LYS A 64 -9.69 4.13 13.60
C LYS A 64 -8.54 4.41 14.56
N LYS A 65 -7.39 4.76 13.98
CA LYS A 65 -6.13 4.98 14.71
C LYS A 65 -6.32 5.95 15.88
N ASP A 66 -5.82 5.57 17.05
CA ASP A 66 -5.81 6.36 18.29
C ASP A 66 -7.19 6.82 18.79
N LYS A 67 -8.26 6.11 18.37
CA LYS A 67 -9.64 6.39 18.78
C LYS A 67 -10.28 5.20 19.49
N GLU A 68 -10.27 4.04 18.85
CA GLU A 68 -10.89 2.82 19.39
C GLU A 68 -10.17 1.57 18.88
N LEU A 69 -10.32 0.47 19.61
CA LEU A 69 -9.78 -0.82 19.20
C LEU A 69 -10.63 -1.39 18.05
N ALA A 70 -10.00 -1.65 16.90
CA ALA A 70 -10.66 -2.30 15.77
C ALA A 70 -10.84 -3.80 16.05
N THR A 71 -12.08 -4.28 16.01
CA THR A 71 -12.43 -5.69 16.26
C THR A 71 -13.32 -6.30 15.17
N THR A 72 -13.73 -5.50 14.18
CA THR A 72 -14.63 -5.90 13.10
C THR A 72 -13.91 -5.97 11.76
N GLY A 73 -14.55 -6.61 10.78
CA GLY A 73 -13.96 -6.83 9.46
C GLY A 73 -12.71 -7.72 9.56
N PRO A 74 -11.59 -7.36 8.90
CA PRO A 74 -10.39 -8.20 8.90
C PRO A 74 -9.72 -8.30 10.28
N TYR A 75 -9.97 -7.33 11.18
CA TYR A 75 -9.48 -7.36 12.56
C TYR A 75 -10.17 -8.41 13.44
N ALA A 76 -11.28 -9.00 12.98
CA ALA A 76 -11.92 -10.12 13.68
C ALA A 76 -11.14 -11.43 13.52
N TYR A 77 -10.34 -11.57 12.45
CA TYR A 77 -9.62 -12.82 12.13
C TYR A 77 -8.18 -12.81 12.67
N VAL A 78 -7.52 -11.66 12.63
CA VAL A 78 -6.13 -11.50 13.08
C VAL A 78 -5.93 -10.12 13.72
N ARG A 79 -4.98 -10.02 14.66
CA ARG A 79 -4.70 -8.76 15.38
C ARG A 79 -4.10 -7.67 14.48
N ASN A 80 -3.38 -8.06 13.43
CA ASN A 80 -2.64 -7.12 12.60
C ASN A 80 -2.77 -7.40 11.09
N PRO A 81 -4.00 -7.30 10.54
CA PRO A 81 -4.30 -7.68 9.15
C PRO A 81 -3.56 -6.82 8.11
N LEU A 82 -3.09 -5.62 8.47
CA LEU A 82 -2.27 -4.78 7.60
C LEU A 82 -0.93 -5.44 7.20
N TYR A 83 -0.41 -6.36 8.03
CA TYR A 83 0.83 -7.10 7.76
C TYR A 83 0.59 -8.40 7.00
N VAL A 84 -0.65 -8.92 6.98
CA VAL A 84 -0.99 -10.12 6.18
C VAL A 84 -0.85 -9.83 4.69
N GLY A 85 -1.10 -8.58 4.27
CA GLY A 85 -0.92 -8.14 2.89
C GLY A 85 0.47 -7.56 2.56
N ASN A 86 1.49 -7.75 3.41
CA ASN A 86 2.89 -7.34 3.14
C ASN A 86 3.69 -8.53 2.66
#